data_AF-A0A379W3X5-F1
#
_entry.id   AF-A0A379W3X5-F1
#
_cell.length_a   1.000
_cell.length_b   1.000
_cell.length_c   1.000
_cell.angle_alpha   90.00
_cell.angle_beta   90.00
_cell.angle_gamma   90.00
#
_symmetry.space_group_name_H-M   'P 1'
#
loop_
_entity.id
_entity.type
_entity.pdbx_description
1 polymer ?
#
loop_
_entity_poly.entity_id
_entity_poly.type
_entity_poly.pdbx_seq_one_letter_code
_entity_poly.pdbx_strand_id
1 'polypeptide(L)'
;MLSLGFGLWLVHGGWLTEWISGQPRDPQRWIYAVTLWLRLLAIVSTSQLWMQYVPVQRFIRALFASRLPPGIAYLFAGPLLVVEQLKRQLTIVHEAQRARGVPLDEGWYQRLRAMPALIVPLTQNALNDLTIRGAALDMRGFRLHRARTTLWAPKDSMLQRVARYGMVLLIVAEAGVWIWLR
;
A
#
# COMPACT_ATOMS: atom_id res chain seq x y z
N MET A 1 21.31 16.36 -4.91
CA MET A 1 20.68 15.51 -3.88
C MET A 1 21.59 14.30 -3.69
N LEU A 2 22.27 14.16 -2.55
CA LEU A 2 23.05 12.94 -2.27
C LEU A 2 22.08 11.75 -2.35
N SER A 3 22.41 10.73 -3.14
CA SER A 3 21.53 9.56 -3.24
C SER A 3 21.36 8.97 -1.84
N LEU A 4 20.15 8.56 -1.50
CA LEU A 4 19.85 7.86 -0.23
C LEU A 4 20.82 6.68 -0.01
N GLY A 5 21.26 6.07 -1.13
CA GLY A 5 22.40 5.17 -1.29
C GLY A 5 23.66 5.58 -0.55
N PHE A 6 24.16 6.77 -0.89
CA PHE A 6 25.42 7.26 -0.38
C PHE A 6 25.35 7.63 1.11
N GLY A 7 24.25 8.25 1.55
CA GLY A 7 24.06 8.65 2.95
C GLY A 7 24.03 7.47 3.91
N LEU A 8 23.29 6.41 3.58
CA LEU A 8 23.21 5.21 4.41
C LEU A 8 24.52 4.39 4.39
N TRP A 9 25.25 4.34 3.27
CA TRP A 9 26.57 3.68 3.22
C TRP A 9 27.60 4.42 4.06
N LEU A 10 27.56 5.74 4.07
CA LEU A 10 28.45 6.57 4.89
C LEU A 10 28.21 6.35 6.40
N VAL A 11 26.94 6.18 6.80
CA VAL A 11 26.58 5.88 8.19
C VAL A 11 26.88 4.42 8.56
N HIS A 12 26.54 3.44 7.71
CA HIS A 12 26.59 2.02 8.06
C HIS A 12 27.91 1.32 7.70
N GLY A 13 28.67 1.86 6.74
CA GLY A 13 30.01 1.38 6.37
C GLY A 13 31.12 1.79 7.33
N GLY A 14 30.79 2.53 8.39
CA GLY A 14 31.72 2.95 9.43
C GLY A 14 32.50 4.23 9.13
N TRP A 15 32.29 4.85 7.96
CA TRP A 15 32.92 6.12 7.57
C TRP A 15 32.54 7.28 8.49
N LEU A 16 31.25 7.44 8.80
CA LEU A 16 30.79 8.48 9.72
C LEU A 16 31.32 8.26 11.14
N THR A 17 31.33 7.01 11.61
CA THR A 17 31.83 6.67 12.95
C THR A 17 33.33 6.89 13.05
N GLU A 18 34.12 6.57 12.03
CA GLU A 18 35.55 6.87 12.05
C GLU A 18 35.80 8.39 12.09
N TRP A 19 35.05 9.15 11.31
CA TRP A 19 35.19 10.61 11.26
C TRP A 19 34.78 11.31 12.57
N ILE A 20 33.73 10.83 13.24
CA ILE A 20 33.21 11.44 14.47
C ILE A 20 33.88 10.88 15.73
N SER A 21 34.09 9.56 15.82
CA SER A 21 34.56 8.89 17.03
C SER A 21 35.99 8.37 16.96
N GLY A 22 36.70 8.51 15.83
CA GLY A 22 38.12 8.12 15.70
C GLY A 22 38.40 6.62 15.86
N GLN A 23 37.35 5.79 15.90
CA GLN A 23 37.50 4.33 16.02
C GLN A 23 37.93 3.74 14.67
N PRO A 24 38.89 2.80 14.65
CA PRO A 24 39.31 2.15 13.42
C PRO A 24 38.15 1.38 12.77
N ARG A 25 38.10 1.39 11.43
CA ARG A 25 37.09 0.65 10.67
C ARG A 25 37.21 -0.85 10.92
N ASP A 26 36.10 -1.44 11.32
CA ASP A 26 35.94 -2.90 11.34
C ASP A 26 35.45 -3.39 9.96
N PRO A 27 36.23 -4.24 9.26
CA PRO A 27 35.83 -4.83 7.98
C PRO A 27 34.51 -5.61 8.03
N GLN A 28 34.11 -6.15 9.19
CA GLN A 28 32.85 -6.88 9.34
C GLN A 28 31.62 -5.97 9.14
N ARG A 29 31.73 -4.67 9.45
CA ARG A 29 30.63 -3.69 9.25
C ARG A 29 30.21 -3.58 7.79
N TRP A 30 31.11 -3.85 6.86
CA TRP A 30 30.82 -3.79 5.42
C TRP A 30 29.88 -4.92 4.99
N ILE A 31 30.05 -6.11 5.57
CA ILE A 31 29.18 -7.26 5.30
C ILE A 31 27.75 -6.96 5.80
N TYR A 32 27.62 -6.38 7.00
CA TYR A 32 26.32 -5.95 7.52
C TYR A 32 25.68 -4.86 6.66
N ALA A 33 26.45 -3.85 6.25
CA ALA A 33 25.96 -2.79 5.38
C ALA A 33 25.48 -3.35 4.03
N VAL A 34 26.27 -4.20 3.37
CA VAL A 34 25.91 -4.83 2.09
C VAL A 34 24.68 -5.73 2.24
N THR A 35 24.57 -6.48 3.33
CA THR A 35 23.40 -7.33 3.60
C THR A 35 22.14 -6.49 3.75
N LEU A 36 22.23 -5.35 4.44
CA LEU A 36 21.12 -4.42 4.59
C LEU A 36 20.75 -3.79 3.24
N TRP A 37 21.73 -3.42 2.42
CA TRP A 37 21.51 -2.92 1.05
C TRP A 37 20.77 -3.91 0.17
N LEU A 38 21.23 -5.16 0.13
CA LEU A 38 20.59 -6.23 -0.64
C LEU A 38 19.15 -6.47 -0.17
N ARG A 39 18.90 -6.41 1.15
CA ARG A 39 17.55 -6.55 1.72
C ARG A 39 16.63 -5.41 1.30
N LEU A 40 17.09 -4.16 1.40
CA LEU A 40 16.31 -3.00 0.97
C LEU A 40 16.02 -3.05 -0.53
N LEU A 41 17.04 -3.38 -1.33
CA LEU A 41 16.90 -3.52 -2.78
C LEU A 41 15.88 -4.62 -3.10
N ALA A 42 15.96 -5.79 -2.48
CA ALA A 42 15.00 -6.87 -2.68
C ALA A 42 13.56 -6.45 -2.35
N ILE A 43 13.34 -5.76 -1.22
CA ILE A 43 12.00 -5.30 -0.82
C ILE A 43 11.47 -4.25 -1.79
N VAL A 44 12.26 -3.22 -2.09
CA VAL A 44 11.83 -2.10 -2.96
C VAL A 44 11.60 -2.59 -4.39
N SER A 45 12.53 -3.37 -4.96
CA SER A 45 12.40 -3.90 -6.32
C SER A 45 11.19 -4.82 -6.45
N THR A 46 10.96 -5.73 -5.49
CA THR A 46 9.80 -6.61 -5.51
C THR A 46 8.49 -5.83 -5.42
N SER A 47 8.42 -4.83 -4.54
CA SER A 47 7.25 -3.95 -4.41
C SER A 47 6.99 -3.16 -5.69
N GLN A 48 8.03 -2.61 -6.33
CA GLN A 48 7.92 -1.86 -7.58
C GLN A 48 7.43 -2.75 -8.73
N LEU A 49 8.00 -3.95 -8.88
CA LEU A 49 7.53 -4.93 -9.85
C LEU A 49 6.05 -5.25 -9.63
N TRP A 50 5.63 -5.49 -8.39
CA TRP A 50 4.24 -5.76 -8.08
C TRP A 50 3.33 -4.59 -8.49
N MET A 51 3.69 -3.36 -8.12
CA MET A 51 2.91 -2.16 -8.48
C MET A 51 2.81 -1.95 -10.00
N GLN A 52 3.86 -2.27 -10.75
CA GLN A 52 3.89 -2.11 -12.20
C GLN A 52 3.02 -3.15 -12.92
N TYR A 53 3.02 -4.40 -12.46
CA TYR A 53 2.33 -5.50 -13.13
C TYR A 53 0.92 -5.81 -12.59
N VAL A 54 0.54 -5.25 -11.43
CA VAL A 54 -0.76 -5.49 -10.78
C VAL A 54 -1.56 -4.18 -10.71
N PRO A 55 -2.34 -3.84 -11.75
CA PRO A 55 -3.20 -2.67 -11.69
C PRO A 55 -4.30 -2.86 -10.63
N VAL A 56 -4.72 -1.77 -9.99
CA VAL A 56 -5.73 -1.75 -8.91
C VAL A 56 -7.01 -2.50 -9.30
N GLN A 57 -7.48 -2.34 -10.55
CA GLN A 57 -8.67 -3.04 -11.05
C GLN A 57 -8.50 -4.57 -11.04
N ARG A 58 -7.31 -5.07 -11.38
CA ARG A 58 -7.00 -6.51 -11.36
C ARG A 58 -6.94 -7.02 -9.92
N PHE A 59 -6.41 -6.23 -9.01
CA PHE A 59 -6.38 -6.55 -7.58
C PHE A 59 -7.80 -6.65 -6.99
N ILE A 60 -8.67 -5.68 -7.28
CA ILE A 60 -10.08 -5.70 -6.84
C ILE A 60 -10.80 -6.96 -7.38
N ARG A 61 -10.62 -7.28 -8.67
CA ARG A 61 -11.21 -8.48 -9.28
C ARG A 61 -10.67 -9.76 -8.63
N ALA A 62 -9.38 -9.83 -8.35
CA ALA A 62 -8.77 -10.96 -7.66
C ALA A 62 -9.34 -11.15 -6.25
N LEU A 63 -9.61 -10.05 -5.55
CA LEU A 63 -10.17 -10.06 -4.21
C LEU A 63 -11.60 -10.64 -4.20
N PHE A 64 -12.46 -10.23 -5.14
CA PHE A 64 -13.80 -10.80 -5.29
C PHE A 64 -13.81 -12.24 -5.81
N ALA A 65 -12.80 -12.63 -6.61
CA ALA A 65 -12.64 -14.00 -7.11
C ALA A 65 -11.95 -14.93 -6.09
N SER A 66 -11.46 -14.39 -4.98
CA SER A 66 -10.81 -15.15 -3.92
C SER A 66 -11.83 -15.94 -3.09
N ARG A 67 -11.34 -16.75 -2.15
CA ARG A 67 -12.17 -17.50 -1.20
C ARG A 67 -12.73 -16.64 -0.06
N LEU A 68 -12.48 -15.32 -0.09
CA LEU A 68 -12.95 -14.42 0.95
C LEU A 68 -14.48 -14.24 0.88
N PRO A 69 -15.17 -14.09 2.02
CA PRO A 69 -16.56 -13.67 2.04
C PRO A 69 -16.77 -12.35 1.29
N PRO A 70 -17.86 -12.16 0.54
CA PRO A 70 -18.09 -10.96 -0.27
C PRO A 70 -18.03 -9.65 0.51
N GLY A 71 -18.46 -9.65 1.78
CA GLY A 71 -18.36 -8.47 2.65
C GLY A 71 -16.92 -8.07 2.97
N ILE A 72 -16.04 -9.04 3.23
CA ILE A 72 -14.61 -8.79 3.48
C ILE A 72 -13.92 -8.32 2.19
N ALA A 73 -14.23 -8.98 1.08
CA ALA A 73 -13.73 -8.54 -0.22
C ALA A 73 -14.18 -7.09 -0.54
N TYR A 74 -15.44 -6.75 -0.25
CA TYR A 74 -15.92 -5.39 -0.43
C TYR A 74 -15.27 -4.39 0.54
N LEU A 75 -14.97 -4.78 1.78
CA LEU A 75 -14.31 -3.90 2.75
C LEU A 75 -12.94 -3.42 2.25
N PHE A 76 -12.12 -4.31 1.70
CA PHE A 76 -10.80 -3.93 1.16
C PHE A 76 -10.91 -3.29 -0.24
N ALA A 77 -11.83 -3.74 -1.09
CA ALA A 77 -12.01 -3.15 -2.42
C ALA A 77 -12.70 -1.77 -2.39
N GLY A 78 -13.56 -1.53 -1.40
CA GLY A 78 -14.44 -0.37 -1.31
C GLY A 78 -13.72 0.96 -1.50
N PRO A 79 -12.70 1.27 -0.68
CA PRO A 79 -11.92 2.51 -0.82
C PRO A 79 -11.27 2.66 -2.21
N LEU A 80 -10.77 1.55 -2.77
CA LEU A 80 -10.12 1.53 -4.09
C LEU A 80 -11.12 1.78 -5.23
N LEU A 81 -12.38 1.37 -5.06
CA LEU A 81 -13.46 1.60 -6.03
C LEU A 81 -13.92 3.06 -6.06
N VAL A 82 -13.84 3.78 -4.94
CA VAL A 82 -14.30 5.17 -4.82
C VAL A 82 -13.19 6.21 -4.88
N VAL A 83 -11.93 5.80 -5.01
CA VAL A 83 -10.78 6.71 -4.95
C VAL A 83 -10.90 7.90 -5.91
N GLU A 84 -11.29 7.66 -7.15
CA GLU A 84 -11.44 8.72 -8.16
C GLU A 84 -12.64 9.63 -7.89
N GLN A 85 -13.69 9.10 -7.26
CA GLN A 85 -14.83 9.91 -6.83
C GLN A 85 -14.47 10.79 -5.64
N LEU A 86 -13.75 10.25 -4.65
CA LEU A 86 -13.29 11.02 -3.49
C LEU A 86 -12.34 12.14 -3.92
N LYS A 87 -11.45 11.89 -4.89
CA LYS A 87 -10.59 12.94 -5.48
C LYS A 87 -11.41 14.06 -6.10
N ARG A 88 -12.43 13.74 -6.90
CA ARG A 88 -13.32 14.75 -7.49
C ARG A 88 -14.10 15.54 -6.44
N GLN A 89 -14.64 14.85 -5.43
CA GLN A 89 -15.33 15.51 -4.32
C GLN A 89 -14.39 16.42 -3.53
N LEU A 90 -13.14 15.99 -3.30
CA LEU A 90 -12.11 16.81 -2.67
C LEU A 90 -11.85 18.08 -3.46
N THR A 91 -11.71 18.01 -4.78
CA THR A 91 -11.54 19.20 -5.63
C THR A 91 -12.73 20.16 -5.50
N ILE A 92 -13.96 19.65 -5.57
CA ILE A 92 -15.19 20.47 -5.45
C ILE A 92 -15.26 21.15 -4.08
N VAL A 93 -15.02 20.39 -3.01
CA VAL A 93 -15.03 20.92 -1.64
C VAL A 93 -13.91 21.94 -1.46
N HIS A 94 -12.73 21.68 -2.01
CA HIS A 94 -11.60 22.60 -1.96
C HIS A 94 -11.93 23.94 -2.63
N GLU A 95 -12.49 23.92 -3.83
CA GLU A 95 -12.93 25.12 -4.55
C GLU A 95 -14.04 25.87 -3.79
N ALA A 96 -15.01 25.15 -3.23
CA ALA A 96 -16.10 25.73 -2.47
C ALA A 96 -15.62 26.43 -1.17
N GLN A 97 -14.69 25.82 -0.44
CA GLN A 97 -14.11 26.41 0.76
C GLN A 97 -13.21 27.60 0.42
N ARG A 98 -12.48 27.54 -0.71
CA ARG A 98 -11.72 28.68 -1.22
C ARG A 98 -12.63 29.87 -1.55
N ALA A 99 -13.78 29.62 -2.18
CA ALA A 99 -14.78 30.67 -2.46
C ALA A 99 -15.38 31.27 -1.17
N ARG A 100 -15.42 30.51 -0.07
CA ARG A 100 -15.84 30.98 1.27
C ARG A 100 -14.75 31.74 2.03
N GLY A 101 -13.59 31.97 1.41
CA GLY A 101 -12.48 32.71 2.03
C GLY A 101 -11.67 31.89 3.03
N VAL A 102 -11.76 30.55 3.00
CA VAL A 102 -10.94 29.70 3.87
C VAL A 102 -9.48 29.73 3.37
N PRO A 103 -8.49 30.03 4.24
CA PRO A 103 -7.08 30.15 3.86
C PRO A 103 -6.43 28.77 3.62
N LEU A 104 -6.71 28.17 2.46
CA LEU A 104 -6.20 26.84 2.06
C LEU A 104 -4.81 26.89 1.41
N ASP A 105 -4.40 28.06 0.94
CA ASP A 105 -3.15 28.28 0.20
C ASP A 105 -2.07 29.02 1.04
N GLU A 106 -2.34 29.30 2.32
CA GLU A 106 -1.44 30.07 3.17
C GLU A 106 -0.34 29.20 3.84
N GLY A 107 0.29 29.69 4.91
CA GLY A 107 1.38 28.97 5.60
C GLY A 107 0.94 27.60 6.12
N TRP A 108 1.88 26.66 6.25
CA TRP A 108 1.60 25.27 6.64
C TRP A 108 0.72 25.13 7.89
N TYR A 109 0.86 26.04 8.86
CA TYR A 109 0.06 26.09 10.09
C TYR A 109 -1.41 26.46 9.83
N GLN A 110 -1.67 27.46 8.98
CA GLN A 110 -3.02 27.86 8.61
C GLN A 110 -3.71 26.77 7.78
N ARG A 111 -2.97 26.11 6.87
CA ARG A 111 -3.48 24.97 6.10
C ARG A 111 -3.91 23.83 7.03
N LEU A 112 -3.10 23.51 8.04
CA LEU A 112 -3.43 22.47 9.02
C LEU A 112 -4.69 22.83 9.81
N ARG A 113 -4.81 24.09 10.25
CA ARG A 113 -6.00 24.59 10.96
C ARG A 113 -7.26 24.59 10.09
N ALA A 114 -7.11 24.77 8.77
CA ALA A 114 -8.19 24.75 7.79
C ALA A 114 -8.58 23.33 7.32
N MET A 115 -7.77 22.29 7.59
CA MET A 115 -8.06 20.90 7.19
C MET A 115 -9.46 20.40 7.60
N PRO A 116 -9.98 20.69 8.81
CA PRO A 116 -11.33 20.27 9.18
C PRO A 116 -12.41 20.80 8.23
N ALA A 117 -12.22 21.99 7.63
CA ALA A 117 -13.17 22.57 6.68
C ALA A 117 -13.27 21.77 5.38
N LEU A 118 -12.26 20.95 5.05
CA LEU A 118 -12.29 20.00 3.94
C LEU A 118 -12.76 18.61 4.39
N ILE A 119 -12.20 18.10 5.50
CA ILE A 119 -12.44 16.72 5.97
C ILE A 119 -13.90 16.50 6.36
N VAL A 120 -14.51 17.44 7.09
CA VAL A 120 -15.90 17.31 7.57
C VAL A 120 -16.90 17.15 6.41
N PRO A 121 -16.95 18.06 5.41
CA PRO A 121 -17.87 17.91 4.29
C PRO A 121 -17.56 16.69 3.42
N LEU A 122 -16.29 16.31 3.25
CA LEU A 122 -15.93 15.09 2.52
C LEU A 122 -16.43 13.83 3.22
N THR A 123 -16.27 13.77 4.54
CA THR A 123 -16.73 12.62 5.33
C THR A 123 -18.25 12.52 5.30
N GLN A 124 -18.97 13.64 5.41
CA GLN A 124 -20.44 13.65 5.29
C GLN A 124 -20.90 13.15 3.91
N ASN A 125 -20.27 13.64 2.84
CA ASN A 125 -20.57 13.18 1.48
C ASN A 125 -20.27 11.70 1.29
N ALA A 126 -19.15 11.21 1.82
CA ALA A 126 -18.77 9.81 1.76
C ALA A 126 -19.75 8.92 2.54
N LEU A 127 -20.17 9.32 3.75
CA LEU A 127 -21.14 8.58 4.55
C LEU A 127 -22.51 8.48 3.87
N ASN A 128 -22.97 9.57 3.25
CA ASN A 128 -24.22 9.57 2.48
C ASN A 128 -24.14 8.62 1.28
N ASP A 129 -23.06 8.67 0.50
CA ASP A 129 -22.85 7.76 -0.64
C ASP A 129 -22.73 6.30 -0.19
N LEU A 130 -22.03 6.04 0.92
CA LEU A 130 -21.94 4.69 1.51
C LEU A 130 -23.30 4.17 1.96
N THR A 131 -24.16 5.01 2.52
CA THR A 131 -25.52 4.62 2.95
C THR A 131 -26.37 4.22 1.75
N ILE A 132 -26.35 5.01 0.67
CA ILE A 132 -27.07 4.72 -0.57
C ILE A 132 -26.55 3.43 -1.21
N ARG A 133 -25.23 3.26 -1.30
CA ARG A 133 -24.62 2.04 -1.85
C ARG A 133 -24.89 0.81 -1.01
N GLY A 134 -24.83 0.93 0.31
CA GLY A 134 -25.15 -0.14 1.25
C GLY A 134 -26.57 -0.64 1.02
N ALA A 135 -27.55 0.27 1.01
CA ALA A 135 -28.94 -0.07 0.73
C ALA A 135 -29.10 -0.75 -0.65
N ALA A 136 -28.44 -0.23 -1.68
CA ALA A 136 -28.48 -0.83 -3.02
C ALA A 136 -27.85 -2.24 -3.07
N LEU A 137 -26.78 -2.49 -2.30
CA LEU A 137 -26.16 -3.81 -2.18
C LEU A 137 -27.06 -4.79 -1.43
N ASP A 138 -27.71 -4.33 -0.36
CA ASP A 138 -28.63 -5.14 0.42
C ASP A 138 -29.89 -5.51 -0.39
N MET A 139 -30.46 -4.56 -1.15
CA MET A 139 -31.55 -4.82 -2.10
C MET A 139 -31.18 -5.88 -3.16
N ARG A 140 -29.89 -5.97 -3.53
CA ARG A 140 -29.37 -6.99 -4.46
C ARG A 140 -28.93 -8.29 -3.77
N GLY A 141 -29.22 -8.45 -2.48
CA GLY A 141 -28.81 -9.61 -1.70
C GLY A 141 -27.30 -9.85 -1.74
N PHE A 142 -26.50 -8.77 -1.68
CA PHE A 142 -25.04 -8.87 -1.84
C PHE A 142 -24.40 -9.87 -0.88
N ARG A 143 -24.89 -9.91 0.36
CA ARG A 143 -24.40 -10.74 1.46
C ARG A 143 -25.12 -12.09 1.61
N LEU A 144 -26.10 -12.40 0.76
CA LEU A 144 -26.96 -13.58 0.89
C LEU A 144 -26.19 -14.90 0.68
N HIS A 145 -25.20 -14.90 -0.23
CA HIS A 145 -24.44 -16.09 -0.59
C HIS A 145 -22.98 -15.97 -0.17
N ARG A 146 -22.43 -17.04 0.43
CA ARG A 146 -21.03 -17.10 0.89
C ARG A 146 -20.03 -17.08 -0.27
N ALA A 147 -20.38 -17.67 -1.41
CA ALA A 147 -19.56 -17.68 -2.61
C ALA A 147 -20.35 -17.07 -3.77
N ARG A 148 -19.72 -16.18 -4.54
CA ARG A 148 -20.31 -15.55 -5.71
C ARG A 148 -19.54 -15.95 -6.96
N THR A 149 -20.26 -16.18 -8.05
CA THR A 149 -19.68 -16.33 -9.37
C THR A 149 -19.20 -14.97 -9.88
N THR A 150 -17.88 -14.83 -10.04
CA THR A 150 -17.28 -13.62 -10.60
C THR A 150 -17.18 -13.73 -12.12
N LEU A 151 -17.88 -12.86 -12.85
CA LEU A 151 -17.89 -12.84 -14.32
C LEU A 151 -16.49 -12.56 -14.91
N TRP A 152 -15.68 -11.74 -14.23
CA TRP A 152 -14.38 -11.29 -14.71
C TRP A 152 -13.24 -11.70 -13.76
N ALA A 153 -13.17 -13.00 -13.45
CA ALA A 153 -12.06 -13.54 -12.67
C ALA A 153 -10.73 -13.36 -13.44
N PRO A 154 -9.65 -12.89 -12.78
CA PRO A 154 -8.33 -12.90 -13.40
C PRO A 154 -7.93 -14.34 -13.76
N LYS A 155 -7.49 -14.57 -15.01
CA LYS A 155 -7.03 -15.89 -15.45
C LYS A 155 -5.82 -16.31 -14.63
N ASP A 156 -5.89 -17.49 -14.02
CA ASP A 156 -4.80 -18.13 -13.30
C ASP A 156 -4.16 -19.18 -14.21
N SER A 157 -3.00 -18.86 -14.80
CA SER A 157 -2.31 -19.80 -15.69
C SER A 157 -1.61 -20.90 -14.89
N MET A 158 -1.38 -22.07 -15.52
CA MET A 158 -0.61 -23.14 -14.89
C MET A 158 0.76 -22.67 -14.41
N LEU A 159 1.44 -21.82 -15.20
CA LEU A 159 2.73 -21.25 -14.84
C LEU A 159 2.64 -20.36 -13.59
N GLN A 160 1.60 -19.54 -13.45
CA GLN A 160 1.37 -18.73 -12.25
C GLN A 160 1.08 -19.61 -11.01
N ARG A 161 0.34 -20.71 -11.20
CA ARG A 161 0.05 -21.65 -10.12
C ARG A 161 1.31 -22.37 -9.65
N VAL A 162 2.12 -22.88 -10.57
CA VAL A 162 3.40 -23.54 -10.26
C VAL A 162 4.35 -22.55 -9.58
N ALA A 163 4.51 -21.33 -10.12
CA ALA A 163 5.36 -20.31 -9.51
C ALA A 163 4.93 -19.97 -8.07
N ARG A 164 3.62 -19.81 -7.83
CA ARG A 164 3.09 -19.53 -6.49
C ARG A 164 3.37 -20.65 -5.49
N TYR A 165 3.11 -21.90 -5.85
CA TYR A 165 3.39 -23.02 -4.96
C TYR A 165 4.90 -23.24 -4.77
N GLY A 166 5.71 -23.01 -5.81
CA GLY A 166 7.16 -23.02 -5.72
C GLY A 166 7.69 -21.97 -4.73
N MET A 167 7.18 -20.73 -4.79
CA MET A 167 7.54 -19.67 -3.83
C MET A 167 7.17 -20.03 -2.39
N VAL A 168 5.97 -20.60 -2.16
CA VAL A 168 5.56 -21.05 -0.82
C VAL A 168 6.47 -22.16 -0.30
N LEU A 169 6.84 -23.11 -1.15
CA LEU A 169 7.74 -24.20 -0.77
C LEU A 169 9.14 -23.69 -0.43
N LEU A 170 9.67 -22.73 -1.20
CA LEU A 170 10.95 -22.07 -0.91
C LEU A 170 10.92 -21.34 0.44
N ILE A 171 9.85 -20.60 0.74
CA ILE A 171 9.70 -19.91 2.04
C ILE A 171 9.71 -20.91 3.19
N VAL A 172 9.00 -22.03 3.07
CA VAL A 172 8.98 -23.08 4.10
C VAL A 172 10.34 -23.76 4.24
N ALA A 173 11.03 -24.02 3.13
CA ALA A 173 12.37 -24.60 3.14
C ALA A 173 13.39 -23.67 3.83
N GLU A 174 13.40 -22.38 3.49
CA GLU A 174 14.27 -21.39 4.13
C GLU A 174 13.99 -21.27 5.63
N ALA A 175 12.71 -21.21 6.02
CA ALA A 175 12.32 -21.16 7.42
C ALA A 175 12.74 -22.44 8.18
N GLY A 176 12.56 -23.61 7.57
CA GLY A 176 12.97 -24.89 8.14
C GLY A 176 14.50 -24.98 8.32
N VAL A 177 15.27 -24.55 7.31
CA VAL A 177 16.73 -24.48 7.39
C VAL A 177 17.18 -23.51 8.48
N TRP A 178 16.54 -22.35 8.60
CA TRP A 178 16.86 -21.38 9.65
C TRP A 178 16.58 -21.91 11.06
N ILE A 179 15.47 -22.63 11.26
CA ILE A 179 15.16 -23.28 12.54
C ILE A 179 16.16 -24.40 12.85
N TRP A 180 16.60 -25.16 11.84
CA TRP A 180 17.52 -26.28 12.04
C TRP A 180 18.97 -25.86 12.30
N LEU A 181 19.41 -24.74 11.72
CA LEU A 181 20.75 -24.19 11.89
C LEU A 181 20.92 -23.34 13.16
N ARG A 182 19.85 -23.13 13.95
CA ARG A 182 19.84 -22.30 15.14
C ARG A 182 19.71 -23.13 16.41
#